data_AF-A0A4Z0W131-F1
#
_entry.id   AF-A0A4Z0W131-F1
#
_cell.length_a   1.000
_cell.length_b   1.000
_cell.length_c   1.000
_cell.angle_alpha   90.00
_cell.angle_beta   90.00
_cell.angle_gamma   90.00
#
_symmetry.space_group_name_H-M   'P 1'
#
loop_
_entity.id
_entity.type
_entity.pdbx_description
1 polymer ?
#
loop_
_entity_poly.entity_id
_entity_poly.type
_entity_poly.pdbx_seq_one_letter_code
_entity_poly.pdbx_strand_id
1 'polypeptide(L)' 'MMEYITKDMSLKEIMEKDDKLFKQITKFGFDICCTKMDTLEDSCQKKGINLNLALNKLNNIVDDINYIEKLIEENQ' A
#
# COMPACT_ATOMS: atom_id res chain seq x y z
N MET A 1 4.97 -7.67 12.83
CA MET A 1 4.64 -6.28 12.46
C MET A 1 5.24 -5.91 11.11
N MET A 2 4.37 -5.53 10.19
CA MET A 2 4.63 -5.04 8.85
C MET A 2 5.14 -3.59 8.83
N GLU A 3 6.10 -3.31 7.95
CA GLU A 3 6.64 -1.97 7.72
C GLU A 3 5.65 -1.07 6.96
N TYR A 4 5.65 0.23 7.29
CA TYR A 4 4.85 1.24 6.61
C TYR A 4 5.27 1.44 5.15
N ILE A 5 4.28 1.78 4.34
CA ILE A 5 4.44 2.10 2.92
C ILE A 5 5.01 3.51 2.77
N THR A 6 6.05 3.62 1.94
CA THR A 6 6.67 4.89 1.57
C THR A 6 6.40 5.22 0.11
N LYS A 7 6.62 6.49 -0.25
CA LYS A 7 6.36 6.99 -1.60
C LYS A 7 7.29 6.41 -2.67
N ASP A 8 8.48 5.98 -2.25
CA ASP A 8 9.55 5.48 -3.11
C ASP A 8 9.41 3.97 -3.40
N MET A 9 8.52 3.27 -2.68
CA MET A 9 8.20 1.86 -2.97
C MET A 9 7.47 1.74 -4.30
N SER A 10 7.82 0.71 -5.07
CA SER A 10 7.10 0.37 -6.29
C SER A 10 5.71 -0.19 -5.97
N LEU A 11 4.76 -0.01 -6.90
CA LEU A 11 3.43 -0.60 -6.75
C LEU A 11 3.51 -2.13 -6.56
N LYS A 12 4.46 -2.79 -7.25
CA LYS A 12 4.71 -4.23 -7.11
C LYS A 12 5.10 -4.59 -5.68
N GLU A 13 6.08 -3.92 -5.09
CA GLU A 13 6.53 -4.18 -3.72
C GLU A 13 5.38 -3.99 -2.72
N ILE A 14 4.56 -2.97 -2.91
CA ILE A 14 3.39 -2.72 -2.05
C ILE A 14 2.35 -3.84 -2.18
N MET A 15 2.08 -4.28 -3.41
CA MET A 15 1.11 -5.34 -3.71
C MET A 15 1.55 -6.71 -3.18
N GLU A 16 2.85 -6.98 -3.17
CA GLU A 16 3.41 -8.26 -2.70
C GLU A 16 3.46 -8.37 -1.17
N LYS A 17 3.32 -7.25 -0.45
CA LYS A 17 3.30 -7.24 1.03
C LYS A 17 2.03 -7.84 1.63
N ASP A 18 0.86 -7.59 1.04
CA ASP A 18 -0.43 -8.08 1.55
C ASP A 18 -1.57 -7.99 0.52
N ASP A 19 -2.51 -8.93 0.57
CA ASP A 19 -3.69 -8.95 -0.30
C ASP A 19 -4.60 -7.73 -0.15
N LYS A 20 -4.70 -7.15 1.06
CA LYS A 20 -5.47 -5.92 1.31
C LYS A 20 -4.80 -4.73 0.63
N LEU A 21 -3.47 -4.66 0.64
CA LEU A 21 -2.71 -3.63 -0.06
C LEU A 21 -2.88 -3.78 -1.58
N PHE A 22 -2.81 -5.00 -2.12
CA PHE A 22 -3.15 -5.27 -3.53
C PHE A 22 -4.54 -4.76 -3.91
N LYS A 23 -5.56 -5.09 -3.10
CA LYS A 23 -6.95 -4.61 -3.31
C LYS A 23 -7.05 -3.09 -3.23
N GLN A 24 -6.24 -2.44 -2.41
CA GLN A 24 -6.27 -0.99 -2.30
C GLN A 24 -5.58 -0.30 -3.49
N ILE A 25 -4.45 -0.84 -3.96
CA ILE A 25 -3.74 -0.37 -5.15
C ILE A 25 -4.62 -0.47 -6.40
N THR A 26 -5.30 -1.59 -6.59
CA THR A 26 -6.25 -1.77 -7.71
C THR A 26 -7.42 -0.79 -7.67
N LYS A 27 -7.91 -0.42 -6.48
CA LYS A 27 -8.97 0.60 -6.30
C LYS A 27 -8.53 2.02 -6.67
N PHE A 28 -7.23 2.33 -6.63
CA PHE A 28 -6.75 3.63 -7.09
C PHE A 28 -6.82 3.78 -8.62
N GLY A 29 -7.02 2.69 -9.36
CA GLY A 29 -7.10 2.74 -10.82
C GLY A 29 -5.75 2.94 -11.50
N PHE A 30 -4.66 2.57 -10.82
CA PHE A 30 -3.33 2.48 -11.43
C PHE A 30 -3.34 1.41 -12.53
N ASP A 31 -2.62 1.67 -13.61
CA ASP A 31 -2.42 0.66 -14.66
C ASP A 31 -1.31 -0.30 -14.24
N ILE A 32 -1.67 -1.26 -13.38
CA ILE A 32 -0.74 -2.23 -12.80
C ILE A 32 -0.07 -3.14 -13.85
N CYS A 33 -0.57 -3.19 -15.08
CA CYS A 33 0.09 -3.95 -16.15
C CYS A 33 1.35 -3.22 -16.63
N CYS A 34 1.26 -1.90 -16.77
CA CYS A 34 2.29 -1.06 -17.36
C CYS A 34 3.19 -0.37 -16.32
N THR A 35 2.64 0.00 -15.16
CA THR A 35 3.32 0.87 -14.18
C THR A 35 3.67 0.16 -12.86
N LYS A 36 3.58 -1.17 -12.79
CA LYS A 36 3.86 -1.89 -11.52
C LYS A 36 5.27 -1.67 -10.96
N MET A 37 6.23 -1.38 -11.82
CA MET A 37 7.62 -1.09 -11.43
C MET A 37 7.84 0.39 -11.10
N ASP A 38 6.88 1.26 -11.40
CA ASP A 38 6.94 2.66 -11.01
C ASP A 38 6.73 2.79 -9.50
N THR A 39 7.31 3.82 -8.92
CA THR A 39 7.06 4.19 -7.53
C THR A 39 5.61 4.60 -7.32
N LEU A 40 5.15 4.57 -6.07
CA LEU A 40 3.84 5.09 -5.70
C LEU A 40 3.72 6.58 -6.07
N GLU A 41 4.77 7.38 -5.85
CA GLU A 41 4.83 8.79 -6.22
C GLU A 41 4.64 8.99 -7.73
N ASP A 42 5.40 8.27 -8.55
CA ASP A 42 5.32 8.35 -10.01
C ASP A 42 3.94 7.94 -10.51
N SER A 43 3.40 6.85 -9.97
CA SER A 43 2.09 6.33 -10.34
C SER A 43 0.98 7.32 -9.97
N CYS A 44 1.07 7.95 -8.78
CA CYS A 44 0.15 8.98 -8.35
C CYS A 44 0.21 10.20 -9.28
N GLN A 45 1.41 10.66 -9.61
CA GLN A 45 1.61 11.81 -10.51
C GLN A 45 1.04 11.54 -11.90
N LYS A 46 1.32 10.37 -12.49
CA LYS A 46 0.81 9.96 -13.81
C LYS A 46 -0.72 9.92 -13.87
N LYS A 47 -1.37 9.48 -12.79
CA LYS A 47 -2.84 9.38 -12.70
C LYS A 47 -3.53 10.64 -12.16
N GLY A 48 -2.78 11.62 -11.65
CA GLY A 48 -3.34 12.79 -10.98
C GLY A 48 -3.98 12.46 -9.62
N ILE A 49 -3.49 11.44 -8.93
CA ILE A 49 -3.94 11.05 -7.59
C ILE A 49 -3.08 11.78 -6.54
N ASN A 50 -3.70 12.21 -5.46
CA ASN A 50 -2.98 12.81 -4.35
C ASN A 50 -2.16 11.75 -3.59
N LEU A 51 -0.84 11.85 -3.66
CA LEU A 51 0.11 10.94 -3.03
C LEU A 51 -0.13 10.79 -1.52
N ASN A 52 -0.37 11.89 -0.80
CA ASN A 52 -0.60 11.85 0.65
C ASN A 52 -1.88 11.09 0.99
N LEU A 53 -2.95 11.24 0.20
CA LEU A 53 -4.17 10.46 0.38
C LEU A 53 -3.96 8.98 0.08
N ALA A 54 -3.14 8.64 -0.92
CA ALA A 54 -2.80 7.25 -1.24
C ALA A 54 -1.98 6.61 -0.11
N LEU A 55 -0.94 7.30 0.37
CA LEU A 55 -0.10 6.87 1.50
C LEU A 55 -0.92 6.66 2.77
N ASN A 56 -1.77 7.62 3.14
CA ASN A 56 -2.60 7.49 4.33
C ASN A 56 -3.53 6.27 4.24
N LYS A 57 -4.15 6.03 3.07
CA LYS A 57 -5.02 4.86 2.88
C LYS A 57 -4.27 3.53 2.96
N LEU A 58 -3.06 3.46 2.42
CA LEU A 58 -2.23 2.26 2.47
C LEU A 58 -1.69 2.02 3.88
N ASN A 59 -1.23 3.06 4.57
CA ASN A 59 -0.69 2.94 5.92
C ASN A 59 -1.76 2.65 6.97
N ASN A 60 -3.00 3.13 6.80
CA ASN A 60 -4.11 2.68 7.65
C ASN A 60 -4.35 1.17 7.55
N ILE A 61 -4.14 0.57 6.37
CA ILE A 61 -4.25 -0.89 6.21
C ILE A 61 -3.11 -1.60 6.95
N VAL A 62 -1.89 -1.05 6.89
CA VAL A 62 -0.74 -1.55 7.66
C VAL A 62 -1.00 -1.47 9.16
N ASP A 63 -1.58 -0.37 9.65
CA ASP A 63 -1.98 -0.22 11.05
C ASP A 63 -2.98 -1.28 11.47
N ASP A 64 -4.01 -1.54 10.67
CA ASP A 64 -5.01 -2.57 10.95
C ASP A 64 -4.37 -3.97 11.01
N ILE A 65 -3.42 -4.27 10.10
CA ILE A 65 -2.70 -5.55 10.09
C ILE A 65 -1.85 -5.69 11.35
N ASN A 66 -1.04 -4.67 11.65
CA ASN A 66 -0.17 -4.66 12.82
C ASN A 66 -0.95 -4.75 14.14
N TYR A 67 -2.10 -4.09 14.21
CA TYR A 67 -2.99 -4.16 15.35
C TYR A 67 -3.55 -5.58 15.55
N ILE A 68 -3.99 -6.25 14.48
CA ILE A 68 -4.47 -7.63 14.55
C ILE A 68 -3.34 -8.58 14.96
N GLU A 69 -2.14 -8.45 14.38
CA GLU A 69 -0.97 -9.25 14.76
C GLU A 69 -0.66 -9.09 16.26
N LYS A 70 -0.63 -7.86 16.75
CA LYS A 70 -0.40 -7.57 18.16
C LYS A 70 -1.47 -8.20 19.07
N LEU A 71 -2.75 -8.12 18.71
CA LEU A 71 -3.82 -8.76 19.48
C LEU A 71 -3.66 -10.29 19.52
N ILE A 72 -3.17 -10.92 18.45
CA ILE A 72 -2.91 -12.37 18.44
C ILE A 72 -1.74 -12.68 19.38
N GLU A 73 -0.63 -11.94 19.28
CA GLU A 73 0.54 -12.13 20.14
C GLU A 73 0.23 -11.95 21.63
N GLU A 74 -0.63 -10.98 21.99
CA GLU A 74 -1.02 -10.71 23.38
C GLU A 74 -2.02 -11.74 23.96
N ASN A 75 -2.66 -12.55 23.12
CA ASN A 75 -3.62 -13.59 23.53
C ASN A 75 -3.07 -15.03 23.40
N GLN A 76 -1.76 -15.18 23.09
CA GLN A 76 -1.03 -16.45 23.11
C GLN A 76 -0.20 -16.59 24.38
#